data_AF-A0AAW6BN66-F1
#
_entry.id   AF-A0AAW6BN66-F1
#
_cell.length_a   1.000
_cell.length_b   1.000
_cell.length_c   1.000
_cell.angle_alpha   90.00
_cell.angle_beta   90.00
_cell.angle_gamma   90.00
#
_symmetry.space_group_name_H-M   'P 1'
#
loop_
_entity.id
_entity.type
_entity.pdbx_description
1 polymer ?
#
loop_
_entity_poly.entity_id
_entity_poly.type
_entity_poly.pdbx_seq_one_letter_code
_entity_poly.pdbx_strand_id
1 'polypeptide(L)'
;MKTLSLRNVKSAMAVNAILALGVAAVYANGTTQTGFSDVWQTITEYMQGSLGRVLVGLIVIVGVAAAVVRQSLMVFAVAVGAAIGLYYSPSIIDGMMASSVAITTSLPVGI
;
A
#
# COMPACT_ATOMS: atom_id res chain seq x y z
N MET A 1 -12.64 -2.68 -49.84
CA MET A 1 -12.85 -1.90 -48.61
C MET A 1 -14.24 -2.24 -48.07
N LYS A 2 -14.35 -3.06 -47.01
CA LYS A 2 -15.65 -3.48 -46.46
C LYS A 2 -16.28 -2.27 -45.75
N THR A 3 -17.41 -1.82 -46.26
CA THR A 3 -18.13 -0.65 -45.73
C THR A 3 -18.66 -0.99 -44.34
N LEU A 4 -18.10 -0.35 -43.31
CA LEU A 4 -18.56 -0.52 -41.93
C LEU A 4 -19.95 0.09 -41.81
N SER A 5 -20.96 -0.77 -41.71
CA SER A 5 -22.36 -0.38 -41.54
C SER A 5 -22.50 0.52 -40.30
N LEU A 6 -23.00 1.74 -40.50
CA LEU A 6 -23.19 2.77 -39.46
C LEU A 6 -24.06 2.29 -38.28
N ARG A 7 -24.92 1.29 -38.50
CA ARG A 7 -25.71 0.64 -37.42
C ARG A 7 -24.84 -0.15 -36.46
N ASN A 8 -23.81 -0.84 -36.97
CA ASN A 8 -22.88 -1.62 -36.15
C ASN A 8 -21.86 -0.71 -35.44
N VAL A 9 -21.53 0.44 -36.04
CA VAL A 9 -20.68 1.46 -35.39
C VAL A 9 -21.44 2.15 -34.26
N LYS A 10 -22.72 2.50 -34.46
CA LYS A 10 -23.56 3.05 -33.38
C LYS A 10 -23.76 2.06 -32.22
N SER A 11 -23.96 0.77 -32.50
CA SER A 11 -24.06 -0.23 -31.43
C SER A 11 -22.72 -0.47 -30.73
N ALA A 12 -21.59 -0.46 -31.47
CA ALA A 12 -20.26 -0.55 -30.88
C ALA A 12 -19.91 0.65 -29.99
N MET A 13 -20.34 1.86 -30.36
CA MET A 13 -20.19 3.06 -29.54
C MET A 13 -21.08 3.01 -28.29
N ALA A 14 -22.31 2.51 -28.39
CA ALA A 14 -23.19 2.33 -27.24
C ALA A 14 -22.62 1.31 -26.24
N VAL A 15 -22.08 0.18 -26.71
CA VAL A 15 -21.43 -0.82 -25.86
C VAL A 15 -20.17 -0.25 -25.19
N ASN A 16 -19.35 0.51 -25.92
CA ASN A 16 -18.18 1.17 -25.33
C ASN A 16 -18.59 2.26 -24.32
N ALA A 17 -19.67 3.01 -24.57
CA ALA A 17 -20.18 4.00 -23.64
C ALA A 17 -20.72 3.35 -22.35
N ILE A 18 -21.42 2.22 -22.45
CA ILE A 18 -21.89 1.45 -21.29
C ILE A 18 -20.70 0.86 -20.52
N LEU A 19 -19.68 0.35 -21.21
CA LEU A 19 -18.45 -0.16 -20.59
C LEU A 19 -17.68 0.98 -19.89
N ALA A 20 -17.56 2.14 -20.53
CA ALA A 20 -16.92 3.32 -19.96
C ALA A 20 -17.68 3.86 -18.75
N LEU A 21 -19.02 3.83 -18.77
CA LEU A 21 -19.85 4.20 -17.63
C LEU A 21 -19.73 3.19 -16.49
N GLY A 22 -19.63 1.90 -16.79
CA GLY A 22 -19.39 0.84 -15.82
C GLY A 22 -18.02 0.95 -15.16
N VAL A 23 -16.98 1.24 -15.95
CA VAL A 23 -15.62 1.51 -15.43
C VAL A 23 -15.61 2.80 -14.62
N ALA A 24 -16.25 3.87 -15.09
CA ALA A 24 -16.36 5.13 -14.35
C ALA A 24 -17.19 4.99 -13.05
N ALA A 25 -18.24 4.16 -13.04
CA ALA A 25 -19.02 3.86 -11.84
C ALA A 25 -18.23 3.00 -10.84
N VAL A 26 -17.41 2.06 -11.30
CA VAL A 26 -16.46 1.33 -10.45
C VAL A 26 -15.35 2.24 -9.92
N TYR A 27 -14.92 3.23 -10.71
CA TYR A 27 -13.94 4.24 -10.28
C TYR A 27 -14.54 5.30 -9.33
N ALA A 28 -15.82 5.62 -9.48
CA ALA A 28 -16.56 6.59 -8.66
C ALA A 28 -17.06 6.01 -7.32
N ASN A 29 -17.32 4.70 -7.25
CA ASN A 29 -17.45 3.96 -6.00
C ASN A 29 -16.05 3.70 -5.44
N GLY A 30 -15.41 4.79 -5.01
CA GLY A 30 -13.99 4.91 -4.76
C GLY A 30 -13.30 3.68 -4.18
N THR A 31 -12.02 3.56 -4.50
CA THR A 31 -11.03 2.68 -3.86
C THR A 31 -10.91 2.86 -2.34
N THR A 32 -11.80 3.62 -1.71
CA THR A 32 -11.93 3.86 -0.28
C THR A 32 -12.78 2.74 0.36
N GLN A 33 -12.24 1.52 0.35
CA GLN A 33 -12.74 0.48 1.25
C GLN A 33 -12.38 0.91 2.69
N THR A 34 -13.27 1.67 3.33
CA THR A 34 -13.07 2.23 4.69
C THR A 34 -12.65 1.17 5.72
N GLY A 35 -13.09 -0.08 5.54
CA GLY A 35 -12.71 -1.19 6.41
C GLY A 35 -11.21 -1.52 6.42
N PHE A 36 -10.48 -1.35 5.31
CA PHE A 36 -9.03 -1.62 5.30
C PHE A 36 -8.21 -0.45 5.84
N SER A 37 -8.76 0.77 5.84
CA SER A 37 -8.15 1.92 6.50
C SER A 37 -8.20 1.80 8.02
N ASP A 38 -9.33 1.35 8.57
CA ASP A 38 -9.47 1.09 10.02
C ASP A 38 -8.59 -0.09 10.48
N VAL A 39 -8.50 -1.13 9.66
CA VAL A 39 -7.59 -2.26 9.92
C VAL A 39 -6.13 -1.80 9.86
N TRP A 40 -5.77 -0.97 8.89
CA TRP A 40 -4.42 -0.39 8.80
C TRP A 40 -4.09 0.48 10.01
N GLN A 41 -5.02 1.33 10.46
CA GLN A 41 -4.84 2.14 11.66
C GLN A 41 -4.64 1.25 12.90
N THR A 42 -5.44 0.21 13.06
CA THR A 42 -5.32 -0.74 14.18
C THR A 42 -3.95 -1.45 14.17
N ILE A 43 -3.49 -1.89 13.00
CA ILE A 43 -2.17 -2.52 12.85
C ILE A 43 -1.05 -1.53 13.17
N THR A 44 -1.18 -0.28 12.71
CA THR A 44 -0.21 0.78 12.97
C THR A 44 -0.16 1.15 14.45
N GLU A 45 -1.30 1.20 15.13
CA GLU A 45 -1.38 1.39 16.58
C GLU A 45 -0.73 0.23 17.35
N TYR A 46 -0.86 -1.02 16.88
CA TYR A 46 -0.14 -2.15 17.47
C TYR A 46 1.36 -2.10 17.20
N MET A 47 1.79 -1.67 16.02
CA MET A 47 3.20 -1.60 15.62
C MET A 47 3.94 -0.40 16.24
N GLN A 48 3.29 0.74 16.46
CA GLN A 48 3.88 1.93 17.08
C GLN A 48 3.59 2.04 18.59
N GLY A 49 2.58 1.32 19.08
CA GLY A 49 2.15 1.31 20.48
C GLY A 49 3.03 0.48 21.42
N SER A 50 2.50 0.18 22.61
CA SER A 50 3.24 -0.58 23.64
C SER A 50 3.64 -1.98 23.17
N LEU A 51 2.80 -2.64 22.36
CA LEU A 51 3.07 -3.95 21.79
C LEU A 51 4.26 -3.94 20.84
N GLY A 52 4.32 -2.99 19.91
CA GLY A 52 5.44 -2.85 18.99
C GLY A 52 6.77 -2.58 19.69
N ARG A 53 6.77 -1.75 20.74
CA ARG A 53 7.97 -1.50 21.55
C ARG A 53 8.46 -2.74 22.29
N VAL A 54 7.54 -3.54 22.84
CA VAL A 54 7.87 -4.82 23.48
C VAL A 54 8.42 -5.81 22.45
N LEU A 55 7.80 -5.90 21.27
CA LEU A 55 8.21 -6.81 20.21
C LEU A 55 9.59 -6.45 19.62
N VAL A 56 9.89 -5.16 19.45
CA VAL A 56 11.22 -4.64 19.12
C VAL A 56 12.24 -5.06 20.18
N GLY A 57 11.90 -4.94 21.47
CA GLY A 57 12.73 -5.42 22.57
C GLY A 57 13.01 -6.93 22.50
N LEU A 58 11.99 -7.73 22.18
CA LEU A 58 12.13 -9.18 22.01
C LEU A 58 13.03 -9.53 20.82
N ILE A 59 12.88 -8.85 19.68
CA ILE A 59 13.74 -9.06 18.51
C ILE A 59 15.20 -8.76 18.84
N VAL A 60 15.47 -7.69 19.59
CA VAL A 60 16.83 -7.34 20.01
C VAL A 60 17.38 -8.39 20.97
N ILE A 61 16.61 -8.85 21.96
CA ILE A 61 17.05 -9.89 22.92
C ILE A 61 17.35 -11.20 22.19
N VAL A 62 16.48 -11.65 21.29
CA VAL A 62 16.70 -12.87 20.49
C VAL A 62 17.90 -12.69 19.55
N GLY A 63 18.06 -11.51 18.96
CA GLY A 63 19.21 -11.14 18.13
C GLY A 63 20.53 -11.19 18.89
N VAL A 64 20.55 -10.72 20.14
CA VAL A 64 21.71 -10.83 21.03
C VAL A 64 22.03 -12.29 21.33
N ALA A 65 21.03 -13.11 21.67
CA ALA A 65 21.25 -14.54 21.90
C ALA A 65 21.84 -15.23 20.65
N ALA A 66 21.33 -14.94 19.46
CA ALA A 66 21.86 -15.46 18.20
C ALA A 66 23.27 -14.94 17.87
N ALA A 67 23.57 -13.70 18.22
CA ALA A 67 24.89 -13.10 18.04
C ALA A 67 25.94 -13.71 18.97
N VAL A 68 25.56 -14.04 20.20
CA VAL A 68 26.43 -14.74 21.17
C VAL A 68 26.78 -16.13 20.67
N VAL A 69 25.79 -16.90 20.18
CA VAL A 69 26.01 -18.25 19.63
C VAL A 69 26.98 -18.24 18.45
N ARG A 70 26.91 -17.20 17.60
CA ARG A 70 27.77 -17.06 16.42
C ARG A 70 29.01 -16.20 16.65
N GLN A 71 29.21 -15.71 17.87
CA GLN A 71 30.28 -14.79 18.27
C GLN A 71 30.49 -13.63 17.26
N SER A 72 29.39 -13.12 16.69
CA SER A 72 29.42 -12.18 15.56
C SER A 72 28.55 -10.96 15.81
N LEU A 73 29.19 -9.79 15.77
CA LEU A 73 28.50 -8.49 15.88
C LEU A 73 27.65 -8.16 14.65
N MET A 74 27.91 -8.78 13.51
CA MET A 74 27.15 -8.56 12.29
C MET A 74 25.71 -9.09 12.43
N VAL A 75 25.54 -10.21 13.12
CA VAL A 75 24.21 -10.80 13.40
C VAL A 75 23.41 -9.89 14.34
N PHE A 76 24.08 -9.27 15.30
CA PHE A 76 23.46 -8.27 16.17
C PHE A 76 23.03 -7.03 15.38
N ALA A 77 23.91 -6.49 14.53
CA ALA A 77 23.61 -5.32 13.70
C ALA A 77 22.39 -5.55 12.79
N VAL A 78 22.27 -6.74 12.19
CA VAL A 78 21.11 -7.12 11.38
C VAL A 78 19.84 -7.21 12.22
N ALA A 79 19.91 -7.79 13.43
CA ALA A 79 18.75 -7.87 14.31
C ALA A 79 18.27 -6.50 14.78
N VAL A 80 19.19 -5.59 15.11
CA VAL A 80 18.87 -4.20 15.46
C VAL A 80 18.29 -3.45 14.25
N GLY A 81 18.88 -3.63 13.06
CA GLY A 81 18.37 -3.04 11.83
C GLY A 81 16.95 -3.51 11.48
N ALA A 82 16.66 -4.80 11.66
CA ALA A 82 15.33 -5.36 11.47
C ALA A 82 14.32 -4.82 12.48
N ALA A 83 14.72 -4.66 13.75
CA ALA A 83 13.86 -4.13 14.81
C ALA A 83 13.51 -2.64 14.58
N ILE A 84 14.50 -1.84 14.18
CA ILE A 84 14.30 -0.44 13.77
C ILE A 84 13.39 -0.37 12.54
N GLY A 85 13.67 -1.19 11.53
CA GLY A 85 12.86 -1.26 10.31
C GLY A 85 11.40 -1.60 10.59
N LEU A 86 11.12 -2.52 11.51
CA LEU A 86 9.76 -2.87 11.90
C LEU A 86 9.02 -1.71 12.58
N TYR A 87 9.67 -1.00 13.51
CA TYR A 87 9.05 0.13 14.21
C TYR A 87 8.73 1.31 13.29
N TYR A 88 9.62 1.62 12.34
CA TYR A 88 9.44 2.74 11.40
C TYR A 88 8.68 2.34 10.12
N SER A 89 8.45 1.06 9.88
CA SER A 89 7.74 0.57 8.69
C SER A 89 6.39 1.24 8.45
N PRO A 90 5.52 1.51 9.46
CA PRO A 90 4.22 2.10 9.18
C PRO A 90 4.36 3.54 8.68
N SER A 91 5.25 4.34 9.29
CA SER A 91 5.51 5.73 8.89
C SER A 91 6.09 5.84 7.48
N ILE A 92 6.96 4.91 7.09
CA ILE A 92 7.53 4.88 5.74
C ILE A 92 6.46 4.51 4.71
N ILE A 93 5.62 3.52 5.01
CA ILE A 93 4.53 3.08 4.13
C ILE A 93 3.50 4.21 3.96
N ASP A 94 3.10 4.87 5.04
CA ASP A 94 2.18 6.01 4.98
C ASP A 94 2.77 7.15 4.13
N GLY A 95 4.07 7.44 4.26
CA GLY A 95 4.76 8.44 3.43
C GLY A 95 4.82 8.08 1.93
N MET A 96 5.00 6.79 1.61
CA MET A 96 4.96 6.28 0.23
C MET A 96 3.55 6.38 -0.37
N MET A 97 2.53 6.02 0.40
CA MET A 97 1.13 6.05 -0.03
C MET A 97 0.57 7.47 -0.15
N ALA A 98 1.01 8.41 0.70
CA ALA A 98 0.68 9.82 0.55
C ALA A 98 1.28 10.43 -0.73
N SER A 99 2.48 10.00 -1.10
CA SER A 99 3.18 10.50 -2.29
C SER A 99 2.54 10.05 -3.60
N SER A 100 1.99 8.82 -3.65
CA SER A 100 1.26 8.34 -4.83
C SER A 100 -0.06 9.10 -5.05
N VAL A 101 -0.75 9.52 -3.98
CA VAL A 101 -1.93 10.39 -4.07
C VAL A 101 -1.57 11.77 -4.61
N ALA A 102 -0.42 12.33 -4.21
CA ALA A 102 0.06 13.62 -4.72
C ALA A 102 0.36 13.57 -6.24
N ILE A 103 0.91 12.46 -6.74
CA ILE A 103 1.17 12.26 -8.17
C ILE A 103 -0.15 12.20 -8.96
N THR A 104 -1.18 11.52 -8.45
CA THR A 104 -2.52 11.50 -9.06
C THR A 104 -3.19 12.87 -9.10
N THR A 105 -2.95 13.75 -8.12
CA THR A 105 -3.46 15.14 -8.12
C THR A 105 -2.69 16.07 -9.09
N SER A 106 -1.43 15.76 -9.41
CA SER A 106 -0.56 16.60 -10.26
C SER A 106 -0.78 16.42 -11.76
N LEU A 107 -1.55 15.41 -12.19
CA LEU A 107 -2.04 15.34 -13.56
C LEU A 107 -3.37 16.09 -13.62
N PRO A 108 -3.47 17.20 -14.38
CA PRO A 108 -4.72 17.91 -14.54
C PRO A 108 -5.76 16.97 -15.14
N VAL A 109 -6.75 16.58 -14.32
CA VAL A 109 -8.02 16.07 -14.83
C VAL A 109 -8.78 17.27 -15.37
N GLY A 110 -8.66 17.51 -16.67
CA GLY A 110 -9.44 18.52 -17.39
C GLY A 110 -8.61 19.64 -18.01
N ILE A 111 -7.86 19.31 -19.07
CA ILE A 111 -7.98 19.87 -20.43
C ILE A 111 -7.34 18.90 -21.42
#